data_AF-A0A7J4FU07-F1
#
_entry.id   AF-A0A7J4FU07-F1
#
_cell.length_a   1.000
_cell.length_b   1.000
_cell.length_c   1.000
_cell.angle_alpha   90.00
_cell.angle_beta   90.00
_cell.angle_gamma   90.00
#
_symmetry.space_group_name_H-M   'P 1'
#
loop_
_entity.id
_entity.type
_entity.pdbx_description
1 polymer ?
#
loop_
_entity_poly.entity_id
_entity_poly.type
_entity_poly.pdbx_seq_one_letter_code
_entity_poly.pdbx_strand_id
1 'polypeptide(L)' 'MPETKKERLDKILSRFGEVGQIRAVGVVSKEGLLITSRMPPEMNERIVAALCSTIMAS' A
#
# COMPACT_ATOMS: atom_id res chain seq x y z
N MET A 1 -0.28 8.62 -24.34
CA MET A 1 -0.57 7.24 -23.87
C MET A 1 -1.57 7.37 -22.73
N PRO A 2 -2.70 6.64 -22.75
CA PRO A 2 -3.68 6.70 -21.67
C PRO A 2 -3.06 6.19 -20.38
N GLU A 3 -3.14 6.99 -19.32
CA GLU A 3 -2.63 6.64 -18.00
C GLU A 3 -3.31 5.37 -17.51
N THR A 4 -2.52 4.35 -17.18
CA THR A 4 -3.07 3.09 -16.70
C THR A 4 -3.68 3.30 -15.32
N LYS A 5 -4.72 2.54 -14.98
CA LYS A 5 -5.34 2.59 -13.64
C LYS A 5 -4.32 2.39 -12.52
N LYS A 6 -3.26 1.61 -12.79
CA LYS A 6 -2.16 1.35 -11.87
C LYS A 6 -1.27 2.58 -11.65
N GLU A 7 -0.87 3.28 -12.71
CA GLU A 7 -0.09 4.52 -12.59
C GLU A 7 -0.85 5.61 -11.84
N ARG A 8 -2.17 5.72 -12.11
CA ARG A 8 -3.02 6.67 -11.39
C ARG A 8 -3.11 6.34 -9.89
N LEU A 9 -3.19 5.05 -9.55
CA LEU A 9 -3.19 4.59 -8.17
C LEU A 9 -1.86 4.90 -7.47
N ASP A 10 -0.73 4.68 -8.16
CA ASP A 10 0.60 4.95 -7.62
C ASP A 10 0.83 6.45 -7.35
N LYS A 11 0.35 7.33 -8.25
CA LYS A 11 0.36 8.79 -8.04
C LYS A 11 -0.48 9.24 -6.86
N ILE A 12 -1.56 8.53 -6.54
CA ILE A 12 -2.38 8.83 -5.36
C ILE A 12 -1.63 8.38 -4.10
N LEU A 13 -1.00 7.21 -4.12
CA LEU A 13 -0.21 6.69 -3.01
C LEU A 13 1.01 7.55 -2.70
N SER A 14 1.66 8.12 -3.72
CA SER A 14 2.77 9.04 -3.50
C SER A 14 2.36 10.27 -2.70
N ARG A 15 1.16 10.82 -2.97
CA ARG A 15 0.62 11.98 -2.23
C ARG A 15 0.31 11.66 -0.77
N PHE A 16 -0.06 10.42 -0.47
CA PHE A 16 -0.25 10.01 0.94
C PHE A 16 1.06 9.98 1.70
N GLY A 17 2.18 9.60 1.07
CA GLY A 17 3.50 9.67 1.71
C GLY A 17 3.98 11.10 2.00
N GLU A 18 3.41 12.11 1.33
CA GLU A 18 3.71 13.53 1.58
C GLU A 18 2.99 14.08 2.82
N VAL A 19 1.95 13.38 3.30
CA VAL A 19 1.24 13.74 4.54
C VAL A 19 2.07 13.24 5.73
N GLY A 20 2.51 14.18 6.56
CA GLY A 20 3.56 13.99 7.57
C GLY A 20 3.39 12.75 8.46
N GLN A 21 4.54 12.06 8.67
CA GLN A 21 4.74 10.81 9.42
C GLN A 21 4.34 9.50 8.73
N ILE A 22 3.75 9.54 7.53
CA ILE A 22 3.45 8.31 6.78
C ILE A 22 4.75 7.78 6.14
N ARG A 23 5.35 6.76 6.79
CA ARG A 23 6.55 6.07 6.27
C ARG A 23 6.27 5.04 5.19
N ALA A 24 5.04 4.54 5.11
CA ALA A 24 4.62 3.55 4.13
C ALA A 24 3.14 3.66 3.84
N VAL A 25 2.77 3.34 2.61
CA VAL A 25 1.39 3.33 2.15
C VAL A 25 1.17 2.10 1.28
N GLY A 26 0.03 1.44 1.43
CA GLY A 26 -0.29 0.27 0.64
C GLY A 26 -1.78 0.04 0.58
N VAL A 27 -2.21 -0.65 -0.48
CA VAL A 27 -3.59 -1.12 -0.64
C VAL A 27 -3.57 -2.63 -0.55
N VAL A 28 -4.34 -3.14 0.40
CA VAL A 28 -4.44 -4.57 0.71
C VAL A 28 -5.92 -4.96 0.66
N SER A 29 -6.21 -6.15 0.12
CA SER A 29 -7.57 -6.71 0.17
C SER A 29 -7.90 -7.24 1.57
N LYS A 30 -9.17 -7.47 1.88
CA LYS A 30 -9.56 -8.05 3.18
C LYS A 30 -8.96 -9.43 3.42
N GLU A 31 -8.69 -10.15 2.34
CA GLU A 31 -8.09 -11.48 2.32
C GLU A 31 -6.55 -11.44 2.49
N GLY A 32 -5.93 -10.26 2.58
CA GLY A 32 -4.49 -10.10 2.73
C GLY A 32 -3.72 -10.05 1.43
N LEU A 33 -4.39 -9.90 0.28
CA LEU A 33 -3.73 -9.74 -1.00
C LEU A 33 -3.18 -8.31 -1.12
N LEU A 34 -1.86 -8.18 -1.29
CA LEU A 34 -1.24 -6.89 -1.59
C LEU A 34 -1.53 -6.48 -3.05
N ILE A 35 -2.23 -5.37 -3.24
CA ILE A 35 -2.57 -4.84 -4.56
C ILE A 35 -1.45 -3.92 -5.06
N THR A 36 -0.98 -3.03 -4.18
CA THR A 36 0.13 -2.12 -4.46
C THR A 36 0.69 -1.56 -3.15
N SER A 37 1.96 -1.19 -3.16
CA SER A 37 2.64 -0.71 -1.97
C SER A 37 3.72 0.30 -2.33
N ARG A 38 3.92 1.28 -1.46
CA ARG A 38 5.09 2.13 -1.37
C ARG A 38 5.62 2.00 0.05
N MET A 39 6.59 1.11 0.21
CA MET A 39 7.25 0.88 1.49
C MET A 39 8.76 1.09 1.33
N PRO A 40 9.44 1.64 2.35
CA PRO A 40 10.87 1.77 2.37
C PRO A 40 11.54 0.38 2.48
N PRO A 41 12.79 0.24 2.01
CA PRO A 41 13.44 -1.05 1.80
C PRO A 41 13.60 -1.90 3.06
N GLU A 42 13.58 -1.29 4.24
CA GLU A 42 13.61 -1.97 5.53
C GLU A 42 12.30 -2.73 5.87
N MET A 43 11.23 -2.55 5.09
CA MET A 43 9.91 -3.09 5.42
C MET A 43 9.40 -4.05 4.33
N ASN A 44 9.00 -5.25 4.76
CA ASN A 44 8.49 -6.26 3.85
C ASN A 44 6.98 -6.08 3.62
N GLU A 45 6.65 -5.64 2.42
CA GLU A 45 5.28 -5.36 1.98
C GLU A 45 4.30 -6.54 2.12
N ARG A 46 4.77 -7.78 1.96
CA ARG A 46 3.93 -8.98 2.08
C ARG A 46 3.61 -9.29 3.54
N ILE A 47 4.58 -9.10 4.43
CA ILE A 47 4.41 -9.29 5.87
C ILE A 47 3.39 -8.28 6.41
N VAL A 48 3.54 -7.00 6.02
CA VAL A 48 2.59 -5.94 6.41
C VAL A 48 1.19 -6.23 5.88
N ALA A 49 1.04 -6.68 4.63
CA ALA A 49 -0.25 -7.05 4.07
C ALA A 49 -0.96 -8.17 4.85
N ALA A 50 -0.23 -9.24 5.21
CA ALA A 50 -0.76 -10.35 5.99
C ALA A 50 -1.13 -9.94 7.43
N LEU A 51 -0.36 -9.05 8.05
CA LEU A 51 -0.68 -8.48 9.35
C LEU A 51 -1.95 -7.62 9.30
N CYS A 52 -2.07 -6.75 8.29
CA CYS A 52 -3.24 -5.90 8.11
C CYS A 52 -4.53 -6.71 7.94
N SER A 53 -4.52 -7.78 7.15
CA SER A 53 -5.71 -8.63 7.00
C SER A 53 -6.09 -9.35 8.30
N THR A 54 -5.10 -9.83 9.05
CA THR A 54 -5.33 -10.48 10.35
C THR A 54 -5.98 -9.52 11.34
N ILE A 55 -5.51 -8.27 11.40
CA ILE A 55 -6.08 -7.23 12.27
C ILE A 55 -7.50 -6.86 11.82
N MET A 56 -7.74 -6.70 10.52
CA MET A 56 -9.06 -6.32 10.00
C MET A 56 -10.11 -7.44 10.06
N ALA A 57 -9.68 -8.69 10.17
CA ALA A 57 -10.57 -9.84 10.34
C ALA A 57 -11.07 -10.02 11.78
N SER A 58 -10.50 -9.27 12.74
CA SER A 58 -10.92 -9.22 14.14
C SER A 58 -11.93 -8.11 14.39
#